data_AF-A0A527XKU0-F1
#
_entry.id   AF-A0A527XKU0-F1
#
_cell.length_a   1.000
_cell.length_b   1.000
_cell.length_c   1.000
_cell.angle_alpha   90.00
_cell.angle_beta   90.00
_cell.angle_gamma   90.00
#
_symmetry.space_group_name_H-M   'P 1'
#
loop_
_entity.id
_entity.type
_entity.pdbx_description
1 polymer ?
#
loop_
_entity_poly.entity_id
_entity_poly.type
_entity_poly.pdbx_seq_one_letter_code
_entity_poly.pdbx_strand_id
1 'polypeptide(L)'
;ADVQLSQASSDVLDFIGDGTFWGLSVSVWLAIILAIVTHIALTRSRPGWHVLAVGGSRRSAHNAGIRVRRTVFMTYVFSGFCSSIGGFL
;
A
#
# COMPACT_ATOMS: atom_id res chain seq x y z
N ALA A 1 -42.67 -2.48 -7.78
CA ALA A 1 -41.30 -2.32 -8.30
C ALA A 1 -40.44 -1.97 -7.11
N ASP A 2 -40.20 -2.98 -6.28
CA ASP A 2 -39.44 -2.86 -5.04
C ASP A 2 -37.98 -2.68 -5.43
N VAL A 3 -37.53 -1.42 -5.33
CA VAL A 3 -36.11 -1.11 -5.24
C VAL A 3 -35.61 -1.76 -3.97
N GLN A 4 -35.11 -2.98 -4.14
CA GLN A 4 -34.29 -3.68 -3.18
C GLN A 4 -32.99 -2.87 -3.04
N LEU A 5 -33.06 -1.77 -2.29
CA LEU A 5 -31.89 -1.15 -1.71
C LEU A 5 -31.40 -2.15 -0.68
N SER A 6 -30.52 -3.03 -1.14
CA SER A 6 -29.68 -3.87 -0.31
C SER A 6 -29.09 -2.98 0.77
N GLN A 7 -29.73 -2.95 1.93
CA GLN A 7 -29.09 -2.52 3.15
C GLN A 7 -27.93 -3.51 3.29
N ALA A 8 -26.75 -3.08 2.85
CA ALA A 8 -25.50 -3.68 3.24
C ALA A 8 -25.32 -3.38 4.74
N SER A 9 -26.26 -3.83 5.56
CA SER A 9 -26.13 -4.02 7.00
C SER A 9 -25.28 -5.28 7.16
N SER A 10 -24.02 -5.17 6.77
CA SER A 10 -23.01 -6.11 7.22
C SER A 10 -22.46 -5.51 8.50
N ASP A 11 -22.76 -6.16 9.64
CA ASP A 11 -22.21 -5.85 10.97
C ASP A 11 -20.68 -5.72 10.95
N VAL A 12 -20.03 -6.32 9.95
CA VAL A 12 -18.60 -6.22 9.66
C VAL A 12 -18.16 -4.80 9.23
N LEU A 13 -18.97 -4.08 8.44
CA LEU A 13 -18.67 -2.70 8.02
C LEU A 13 -18.86 -1.73 9.19
N ASP A 14 -19.93 -1.88 9.97
CA ASP A 14 -20.16 -1.08 11.17
C ASP A 14 -19.10 -1.38 12.25
N PHE A 15 -18.62 -2.62 12.39
CA PHE A 15 -17.51 -2.94 13.30
C PHE A 15 -16.15 -2.39 12.83
N ILE A 16 -15.91 -2.30 11.51
CA ILE A 16 -14.70 -1.63 10.98
C ILE A 16 -14.77 -0.10 11.23
N GLY A 17 -15.96 0.50 11.13
CA GLY A 17 -16.18 1.94 11.29
C GLY A 17 -16.29 2.40 12.75
N ASP A 18 -17.15 1.75 13.54
CA ASP A 18 -17.51 2.11 14.93
C ASP A 18 -16.86 1.23 15.99
N GLY A 19 -16.14 0.16 15.59
CA GLY A 19 -15.34 -0.68 16.48
C GLY A 19 -14.22 0.14 17.11
N THR A 20 -14.49 0.69 18.29
CA THR A 20 -13.55 1.54 19.03
C THR A 20 -12.68 0.65 19.91
N PHE A 21 -11.52 0.24 19.38
CA PHE A 21 -10.52 -0.42 20.20
C PHE A 21 -9.67 0.67 20.86
N TRP A 22 -9.90 0.88 22.17
CA TRP A 22 -9.18 1.87 22.98
C TRP A 22 -9.44 3.34 22.58
N GLY A 23 -10.65 3.65 22.10
CA GLY A 23 -11.06 5.02 21.74
C GLY A 23 -10.70 5.47 20.32
N LEU A 24 -10.09 4.59 19.49
CA LEU A 24 -9.82 4.83 18.07
C LEU A 24 -10.52 3.76 17.21
N SER A 25 -11.09 4.15 16.06
CA SER A 25 -11.69 3.20 15.10
C SER A 25 -10.66 2.23 14.54
N VAL A 26 -11.12 1.02 14.21
CA VAL A 26 -10.31 -0.03 13.56
C VAL A 26 -9.58 0.49 12.32
N SER A 27 -10.19 1.38 11.53
CA SER A 27 -9.52 2.03 10.39
C SER A 27 -8.19 2.72 10.77
N VAL A 28 -8.10 3.36 11.94
CA VAL A 28 -6.86 4.04 12.37
C VAL A 28 -5.77 3.04 12.72
N TRP A 29 -6.12 1.93 13.38
CA TRP A 29 -5.17 0.86 13.67
C TRP A 29 -4.65 0.20 12.38
N LEU A 30 -5.53 -0.01 11.41
CA LEU A 30 -5.18 -0.51 10.09
C LEU A 30 -4.25 0.46 9.35
N ALA A 31 -4.51 1.77 9.44
CA ALA A 31 -3.64 2.82 8.93
C ALA A 31 -2.23 2.77 9.54
N ILE A 32 -2.13 2.60 10.87
CA ILE A 32 -0.86 2.52 11.61
C ILE A 32 -0.07 1.29 11.19
N ILE A 33 -0.70 0.11 11.16
CA ILE A 33 -0.06 -1.12 10.70
C ILE A 33 0.45 -0.94 9.28
N LEU A 34 -0.35 -0.33 8.40
CA LEU A 34 0.05 -0.10 7.03
C LEU A 34 1.20 0.89 6.91
N ALA A 35 1.16 1.99 7.68
CA ALA A 35 2.23 2.96 7.73
C ALA A 35 3.54 2.29 8.15
N ILE A 36 3.51 1.40 9.14
CA ILE A 36 4.68 0.61 9.58
C ILE A 36 5.16 -0.32 8.47
N VAL A 37 4.26 -1.09 7.83
CA VAL A 37 4.63 -2.01 6.74
C VAL A 37 5.24 -1.26 5.56
N THR A 38 4.62 -0.14 5.16
CA THR A 38 5.07 0.69 4.03
C THR A 38 6.37 1.41 4.37
N HIS A 39 6.52 1.90 5.60
CA HIS A 39 7.75 2.52 6.09
C HIS A 39 8.90 1.50 6.15
N ILE A 40 8.68 0.29 6.66
CA ILE A 40 9.69 -0.78 6.68
C ILE A 40 10.04 -1.19 5.25
N ALA A 41 9.05 -1.27 4.36
CA ALA A 41 9.31 -1.56 2.97
C ALA A 41 10.13 -0.45 2.30
N LEU A 42 9.88 0.84 2.56
CA LEU A 42 10.70 1.93 2.02
C LEU A 42 12.10 1.95 2.62
N THR A 43 12.21 1.85 3.95
CA THR A 43 13.47 2.04 4.69
C THR A 43 14.39 0.82 4.59
N ARG A 44 13.84 -0.40 4.44
CA ARG A 44 14.63 -1.65 4.48
C ARG A 44 14.67 -2.45 3.19
N SER A 45 13.94 -2.06 2.14
CA SER A 45 13.96 -2.82 0.89
C SER A 45 15.27 -2.58 0.12
N ARG A 46 16.05 -3.66 -0.02
CA ARG A 46 17.21 -3.78 -0.93
C ARG A 46 17.00 -3.21 -2.36
N PRO A 47 15.79 -3.20 -2.98
CA PRO A 47 15.58 -2.50 -4.25
C PRO A 47 15.83 -0.99 -4.24
N GLY A 48 15.85 -0.28 -3.10
CA GLY A 48 16.07 1.17 -3.06
C GLY A 48 17.37 1.62 -3.74
N TRP A 49 18.47 0.89 -3.54
CA TRP A 49 19.74 1.15 -4.22
C TRP A 49 19.68 0.88 -5.73
N HIS A 50 18.91 -0.13 -6.14
CA HIS A 50 18.66 -0.40 -7.56
C HIS A 50 17.80 0.70 -8.19
N VAL A 51 16.82 1.26 -7.46
CA VAL A 51 16.00 2.39 -7.93
C VAL A 51 16.87 3.63 -8.12
N LEU A 52 17.73 3.96 -7.16
CA LEU A 52 18.68 5.07 -7.25
C LEU A 52 19.64 4.92 -8.44
N ALA A 53 20.21 3.72 -8.64
CA ALA A 53 21.07 3.44 -9.79
C ALA A 53 20.32 3.54 -11.13
N VAL A 54 19.06 3.11 -11.18
CA VAL A 54 18.19 3.23 -12.37
C VAL A 54 17.82 4.69 -12.67
N GLY A 55 17.65 5.52 -11.64
CA GLY A 55 17.30 6.95 -11.77
C GLY A 55 18.37 7.78 -12.48
N GLY A 56 19.65 7.46 -12.28
CA GLY A 56 20.76 8.16 -12.95
C GLY A 56 20.86 7.86 -14.45
N SER A 57 20.76 6.59 -14.85
CA SER A 57 20.51 6.21 -16.25
C SER A 57 20.08 4.75 -16.38
N ARG A 58 18.94 4.52 -17.05
CA ARG A 58 18.42 3.17 -17.29
C ARG A 58 19.39 2.28 -18.07
N ARG A 59 20.16 2.86 -18.99
CA ARG A 59 21.11 2.14 -19.84
C ARG A 59 22.33 1.66 -19.05
N SER A 60 22.86 2.48 -18.13
CA SER A 60 23.98 2.10 -17.27
C SER A 60 23.57 1.05 -16.23
N ALA A 61 22.39 1.22 -15.62
CA ALA A 61 21.86 0.22 -14.69
C ALA A 61 21.66 -1.15 -15.34
N HIS A 62 21.17 -1.19 -16.59
CA HIS A 62 21.04 -2.44 -17.34
C HIS A 62 22.41 -3.10 -17.61
N ASN A 63 23.40 -2.32 -18.01
CA ASN A 63 24.76 -2.81 -18.25
C ASN A 63 25.46 -3.27 -16.96
N ALA A 64 25.08 -2.73 -15.79
CA ALA A 64 25.55 -3.15 -14.47
C ALA A 64 24.88 -4.44 -13.95
N GLY A 65 24.06 -5.13 -14.76
CA GLY A 65 23.38 -6.37 -14.37
C GLY A 65 22.13 -6.17 -13.51
N ILE A 66 21.67 -4.92 -13.31
CA ILE A 66 20.48 -4.61 -12.53
C ILE A 66 19.23 -4.91 -13.37
N ARG A 67 18.29 -5.70 -12.82
CA ARG A 67 17.00 -5.99 -13.45
C ARG A 67 16.03 -4.80 -13.34
N VAL A 68 16.32 -3.74 -14.10
CA VAL A 68 15.58 -2.46 -14.14
C VAL A 68 14.06 -2.66 -14.16
N ARG A 69 13.58 -3.57 -15.01
CA ARG A 69 12.14 -3.84 -15.20
C ARG A 69 11.45 -4.35 -13.92
N ARG A 70 12.12 -5.20 -13.14
CA ARG A 70 11.59 -5.74 -11.87
C ARG A 70 11.59 -4.68 -10.78
N THR A 71 12.63 -3.87 -10.73
CA THR A 71 12.76 -2.76 -9.79
C THR A 71 11.61 -1.76 -9.96
N VAL A 72 11.37 -1.28 -11.19
CA VAL A 72 10.29 -0.33 -11.50
C VAL A 72 8.91 -0.93 -11.23
N PHE A 73 8.70 -2.20 -11.59
CA PHE A 73 7.44 -2.89 -11.31
C PHE A 73 7.13 -2.94 -9.81
N MET A 74 8.11 -3.32 -8.98
CA MET A 74 7.94 -3.34 -7.52
C MET A 74 7.66 -1.95 -6.94
N THR A 75 8.30 -0.89 -7.46
CA THR A 75 8.02 0.48 -6.99
C THR A 75 6.59 0.89 -7.29
N TYR A 76 6.09 0.55 -8.48
CA TYR A 76 4.71 0.87 -8.88
C TYR A 76 3.68 0.08 -8.06
N VAL A 77 3.92 -1.22 -7.84
CA VAL A 77 3.07 -2.06 -6.99
C VAL A 77 3.01 -1.52 -5.57
N PHE A 78 4.14 -1.08 -5.00
CA PHE A 78 4.16 -0.46 -3.68
C PHE A 78 3.37 0.84 -3.61
N SER A 79 3.53 1.71 -4.62
CA SER A 79 2.78 2.96 -4.69
C SER A 79 1.28 2.72 -4.82
N GLY A 80 0.86 1.76 -5.64
CA GLY A 80 -0.55 1.40 -5.81
C GLY A 80 -1.14 0.76 -4.56
N PHE A 81 -0.37 -0.09 -3.87
CA PHE A 81 -0.77 -0.68 -2.59
C PHE A 81 -1.04 0.41 -1.55
N CYS A 82 -0.12 1.37 -1.39
CA CYS A 82 -0.30 2.51 -0.49
C CYS A 82 -1.56 3.32 -0.83
N SER A 83 -1.78 3.62 -2.12
CA SER A 83 -2.97 4.38 -2.56
C SER A 83 -4.28 3.60 -2.37
N SER A 84 -4.28 2.29 -2.59
CA SER A 84 -5.48 1.46 -2.44
C SER A 84 -5.92 1.36 -0.99
N ILE A 85 -4.99 1.22 -0.05
CA ILE A 85 -5.35 1.22 1.37
C ILE A 85 -5.73 2.62 1.82
N GLY A 86 -5.01 3.67 1.39
CA GLY A 86 -5.36 5.05 1.72
C GLY A 86 -6.76 5.47 1.24
N GLY A 87 -7.25 4.88 0.15
CA GLY A 87 -8.63 5.09 -0.33
C GLY A 87 -9.66 4.11 0.23
N PHE A 88 -9.23 3.02 0.86
CA PHE A 88 -10.12 2.05 1.52
C PHE A 88 -10.45 2.44 2.97
N LEU A 89 -9.50 3.09 3.64
CA LEU A 89 -9.67 3.65 4.98
C LEU A 89 -10.50 4.93 4.97
#